data_AF-A0A7Y0SPV1-F1
#
_entry.id   AF-A0A7Y0SPV1-F1
#
_cell.length_a   1.000
_cell.length_b   1.000
_cell.length_c   1.000
_cell.angle_alpha   90.00
_cell.angle_beta   90.00
_cell.angle_gamma   90.00
#
_symmetry.space_group_name_H-M   'P 1'
#
loop_
_entity.id
_entity.type
_entity.pdbx_description
1 polymer ?
#
loop_
_entity_poly.entity_id
_entity_poly.type
_entity_poly.pdbx_seq_one_letter_code
_entity_poly.pdbx_strand_id
1 'polypeptide(L)'
;KTVIMIAGNHEWYSNKSKSYRHRSTPVGCKSSANSDVLKDSRNSVLSKLKAHSDTTENLFFLNNESINLDGCSIYGGTLWFPIHTYSSALIDVYSELMNDTKYISHQMIEEQHKAFINNFPEKVDIAISHHLPSKEAFAFEQNASSDYAPYYHAGLSNELISRARYWVAGHQHDAVEKVIAGGKTTFICNPKGSVCLTSGILTNKAYYL
;
A
#
# COMPACT_ATOMS: atom_id res chain seq x y z
N LYS A 1 -21.70 -9.48 8.37
CA LYS A 1 -20.92 -9.34 7.11
C LYS A 1 -19.49 -9.04 7.52
N THR A 2 -18.53 -9.83 7.07
CA THR A 2 -17.10 -9.64 7.34
C THR A 2 -16.55 -8.44 6.60
N VAL A 3 -15.72 -7.64 7.26
CA VAL A 3 -15.01 -6.50 6.68
C VAL A 3 -13.52 -6.67 6.92
N ILE A 4 -12.74 -6.70 5.84
CA ILE A 4 -11.28 -6.66 5.89
C ILE A 4 -10.82 -5.23 5.59
N MET A 5 -9.92 -4.72 6.41
CA MET A 5 -9.36 -3.39 6.30
C MET A 5 -7.84 -3.47 6.20
N ILE A 6 -7.27 -2.65 5.32
CA ILE A 6 -5.83 -2.42 5.19
C ILE A 6 -5.58 -0.92 5.16
N ALA A 7 -4.35 -0.49 5.47
CA ALA A 7 -3.94 0.91 5.35
C ALA A 7 -3.63 1.28 3.89
N GLY A 8 -4.06 2.45 3.45
CA GLY A 8 -3.52 3.15 2.29
C GLY A 8 -2.43 4.14 2.71
N ASN A 9 -2.00 5.03 1.81
CA ASN A 9 -0.85 5.91 2.07
C ASN A 9 -1.10 6.86 3.26
N HIS A 10 -2.30 7.41 3.35
CA HIS A 10 -2.65 8.43 4.34
C HIS A 10 -2.62 7.92 5.79
N GLU A 11 -2.93 6.65 6.01
CA GLU A 11 -2.84 6.03 7.34
C GLU A 11 -1.39 5.92 7.85
N TRP A 12 -0.39 6.05 6.96
CA TRP A 12 1.04 6.10 7.33
C TRP A 12 1.54 7.52 7.59
N TYR A 13 0.74 8.55 7.33
CA TYR A 13 1.19 9.93 7.49
C TYR A 13 1.45 10.24 8.96
N SER A 14 2.72 10.52 9.28
CA SER A 14 3.11 10.95 10.63
C SER A 14 3.15 12.47 10.72
N ASN A 15 2.75 13.03 11.87
CA ASN A 15 2.80 14.49 12.13
C ASN A 15 4.23 15.06 12.26
N LYS A 16 5.29 14.31 11.91
CA LYS A 16 6.69 14.71 12.17
C LYS A 16 7.24 15.76 11.18
N SER A 17 6.46 16.26 10.23
CA SER A 17 6.94 17.17 9.18
C SER A 17 6.70 18.67 9.40
N LYS A 18 6.86 19.16 10.64
CA LYS A 18 7.02 20.62 10.87
C LYS A 18 8.48 21.07 11.01
N SER A 19 9.47 20.18 11.05
CA SER A 19 10.86 20.55 11.33
C SER A 19 11.77 20.68 10.10
N TYR A 20 11.37 20.28 8.90
CA TYR A 20 12.17 20.50 7.69
C TYR A 20 11.80 21.83 6.99
N ARG A 21 11.95 22.94 7.71
CA ARG A 21 12.12 24.26 7.06
C ARG A 21 13.61 24.58 7.07
N HIS A 22 14.16 24.76 5.87
CA HIS A 22 15.53 25.21 5.58
C HIS A 22 16.26 25.83 6.78
N ARG A 23 17.30 25.12 7.27
CA ARG A 23 18.47 25.77 7.85
C ARG A 23 19.72 25.20 7.22
N SER A 24 20.35 26.03 6.44
CA SER A 24 21.69 25.85 5.88
C SER A 24 22.73 25.89 7.00
N THR A 25 23.72 24.97 6.92
CA THR A 25 25.09 24.98 7.51
C THR A 25 25.29 24.72 9.03
N PRO A 26 26.50 24.28 9.49
CA PRO A 26 27.19 23.03 9.14
C PRO A 26 27.71 22.25 10.39
N VAL A 27 28.09 20.98 10.17
CA VAL A 27 29.02 20.10 10.93
C VAL A 27 29.07 20.21 12.47
N GLY A 28 28.73 19.11 13.13
CA GLY A 28 29.14 18.83 14.52
C GLY A 28 28.76 17.43 14.98
N CYS A 29 29.72 16.50 15.01
CA CYS A 29 29.59 15.18 15.62
C CYS A 29 29.17 15.29 17.09
N LYS A 30 28.08 14.64 17.50
CA LYS A 30 27.97 13.96 18.81
C LYS A 30 27.06 12.74 18.72
N SER A 31 27.62 11.61 19.08
CA SER A 31 26.96 10.35 19.37
C SER A 31 26.09 10.45 20.64
N SER A 32 24.84 10.04 20.56
CA SER A 32 24.15 9.40 21.70
C SER A 32 23.05 8.49 21.17
N ALA A 33 23.27 7.19 21.35
CA ALA A 33 22.27 6.17 21.07
C ALA A 33 21.16 6.17 22.12
N ASN A 34 19.96 5.78 21.66
CA ASN A 34 18.88 5.12 22.38
C ASN A 34 18.05 5.92 23.40
N SER A 35 16.86 6.37 22.98
CA SER A 35 15.61 6.12 23.74
C SER A 35 14.28 6.50 23.03
N ASP A 36 14.28 7.05 21.81
CA ASP A 36 13.04 7.59 21.20
C ASP A 36 12.20 6.60 20.37
N VAL A 37 12.65 5.36 20.17
CA VAL A 37 11.93 4.39 19.30
C VAL A 37 10.71 3.77 20.00
N LEU A 38 10.68 3.71 21.34
CA LEU A 38 9.68 2.93 22.09
C LEU A 38 8.45 3.71 22.58
N LYS A 39 8.45 5.05 22.53
CA LYS A 39 7.34 5.86 23.08
C LYS A 39 6.25 6.25 22.08
N ASP A 40 6.45 6.04 20.79
CA ASP A 40 5.60 6.66 19.75
C ASP A 40 4.66 5.68 19.01
N SER A 41 4.76 4.36 19.25
CA SER A 41 3.90 3.39 18.54
C SER A 41 2.42 3.52 18.90
N ARG A 42 2.09 3.86 20.15
CA ARG A 42 0.71 4.00 20.65
C ARG A 42 -0.09 5.15 20.00
N ASN A 43 0.58 6.12 19.37
CA ASN A 43 -0.08 7.25 18.72
C ASN A 43 -0.21 7.12 17.20
N SER A 44 0.34 6.06 16.61
CA SER A 44 0.21 5.82 15.17
C SER A 44 -1.26 5.54 14.79
N VAL A 45 -1.67 5.99 13.61
CA VAL A 45 -3.02 5.71 13.08
C VAL A 45 -3.21 4.20 12.94
N LEU A 46 -2.19 3.47 12.50
CA LEU A 46 -2.21 2.01 12.37
C LEU A 46 -2.51 1.30 13.70
N SER A 47 -1.88 1.73 14.80
CA SER A 47 -2.17 1.16 16.12
C SER A 47 -3.60 1.44 16.59
N LYS A 48 -4.15 2.60 16.24
CA LYS A 48 -5.56 2.93 16.52
C LYS A 48 -6.52 2.10 15.67
N LEU A 49 -6.23 1.91 14.38
CA LEU A 49 -6.99 1.04 13.48
C LEU A 49 -7.01 -0.40 14.00
N LYS A 50 -5.84 -0.90 14.41
CA LYS A 50 -5.73 -2.24 15.00
C LYS A 50 -6.52 -2.37 16.29
N ALA A 51 -6.35 -1.45 17.24
CA ALA A 51 -7.11 -1.48 18.50
C ALA A 51 -8.63 -1.37 18.28
N HIS A 52 -9.06 -0.59 17.29
CA HIS A 52 -10.47 -0.50 16.94
C HIS A 52 -11.00 -1.78 16.28
N SER A 53 -10.24 -2.40 15.36
CA SER A 53 -10.65 -3.68 14.77
C SER A 53 -10.72 -4.78 15.82
N ASP A 54 -9.79 -4.80 16.78
CA ASP A 54 -9.76 -5.82 17.84
C ASP A 54 -10.96 -5.74 18.79
N THR A 55 -11.69 -4.60 18.79
CA THR A 55 -12.89 -4.38 19.62
C THR A 55 -14.18 -4.32 18.81
N THR A 56 -14.11 -4.49 17.49
CA THR A 56 -15.25 -4.37 16.58
C THR A 56 -15.55 -5.71 15.95
N GLU A 57 -16.73 -6.26 16.23
CA GLU A 57 -17.15 -7.53 15.66
C GLU A 57 -17.16 -7.48 14.13
N ASN A 58 -16.65 -8.54 13.49
CA ASN A 58 -16.58 -8.69 12.04
C ASN A 58 -15.67 -7.69 11.30
N LEU A 59 -14.85 -6.88 11.99
CA LEU A 59 -13.86 -5.99 11.39
C LEU A 59 -12.44 -6.49 11.66
N PHE A 60 -11.67 -6.73 10.61
CA PHE A 60 -10.30 -7.22 10.72
C PHE A 60 -9.34 -6.27 10.01
N PHE A 61 -8.42 -5.67 10.76
CA PHE A 61 -7.32 -4.89 10.19
C PHE A 61 -6.10 -5.79 9.97
N LEU A 62 -5.56 -5.78 8.75
CA LEU A 62 -4.36 -6.53 8.36
C LEU A 62 -3.25 -5.56 7.96
N ASN A 63 -2.04 -5.80 8.46
CA ASN A 63 -0.85 -5.02 8.11
C ASN A 63 0.36 -5.92 7.83
N ASN A 64 0.43 -6.42 6.60
CA ASN A 64 1.35 -7.50 6.18
C ASN A 64 1.13 -8.78 7.01
N GLU A 65 -0.14 -9.10 7.24
CA GLU A 65 -0.62 -10.17 8.10
C GLU A 65 -1.65 -11.05 7.38
N SER A 66 -1.74 -12.31 7.81
CA SER A 66 -2.73 -13.27 7.33
C SER A 66 -3.85 -13.51 8.35
N ILE A 67 -5.05 -13.78 7.87
CA ILE A 67 -6.17 -14.31 8.65
C ILE A 67 -6.84 -15.46 7.88
N ASN A 68 -7.39 -16.43 8.62
CA ASN A 68 -8.28 -17.45 8.06
C ASN A 68 -9.69 -17.21 8.58
N LEU A 69 -10.65 -17.04 7.67
CA LEU A 69 -12.07 -16.87 7.98
C LEU A 69 -12.87 -17.89 7.17
N ASP A 70 -13.60 -18.76 7.85
CA ASP A 70 -14.46 -19.79 7.22
C ASP A 70 -13.73 -20.64 6.15
N GLY A 71 -12.45 -20.96 6.38
CA GLY A 71 -11.62 -21.72 5.44
C GLY A 71 -11.05 -20.92 4.27
N CYS A 72 -11.28 -19.60 4.23
CA CYS A 72 -10.66 -18.67 3.29
C CYS A 72 -9.47 -17.96 3.93
N SER A 73 -8.28 -18.17 3.37
CA SER A 73 -7.03 -17.51 3.73
C SER A 73 -6.92 -16.14 3.05
N ILE A 74 -6.70 -15.10 3.86
CA ILE A 74 -6.62 -13.71 3.40
C ILE A 74 -5.33 -13.10 3.90
N TYR A 75 -4.55 -12.49 3.01
CA TYR A 75 -3.34 -11.74 3.33
C TYR A 75 -3.53 -10.28 2.95
N GLY A 76 -3.19 -9.35 3.84
CA GLY A 76 -3.45 -7.93 3.60
C GLY A 76 -2.35 -7.01 4.12
N GLY A 77 -2.06 -5.96 3.37
CA GLY A 77 -1.14 -4.88 3.76
C GLY A 77 -1.13 -3.76 2.73
N THR A 78 -0.42 -2.67 2.98
CA THR A 78 -0.41 -1.53 2.05
C THR A 78 0.24 -1.85 0.70
N LEU A 79 1.25 -2.73 0.71
CA LEU A 79 2.11 -3.05 -0.43
C LEU A 79 2.69 -1.80 -1.08
N TRP A 80 3.83 -1.33 -0.61
CA TRP A 80 4.47 -0.16 -1.20
C TRP A 80 5.19 -0.52 -2.51
N PHE A 81 5.48 0.48 -3.32
CA PHE A 81 6.33 0.33 -4.50
C PHE A 81 7.81 0.15 -4.12
N PRO A 82 8.65 -0.46 -4.98
CA PRO A 82 10.02 -0.85 -4.64
C PRO A 82 10.98 0.36 -4.69
N ILE A 83 10.78 1.34 -3.81
CA ILE A 83 11.51 2.63 -3.83
C ILE A 83 13.03 2.49 -3.79
N HIS A 84 13.53 1.41 -3.17
CA HIS A 84 14.96 1.10 -3.09
C HIS A 84 15.62 0.79 -4.45
N THR A 85 14.81 0.54 -5.49
CA THR A 85 15.28 0.31 -6.86
C THR A 85 15.32 1.59 -7.69
N TYR A 86 14.82 2.71 -7.16
CA TYR A 86 14.64 3.94 -7.92
C TYR A 86 15.91 4.78 -7.94
N SER A 87 16.18 5.42 -9.08
CA SER A 87 17.25 6.40 -9.19
C SER A 87 16.92 7.67 -8.42
N SER A 88 17.92 8.47 -8.07
CA SER A 88 17.70 9.76 -7.41
C SER A 88 16.73 10.65 -8.21
N ALA A 89 16.87 10.69 -9.54
CA ALA A 89 15.98 11.45 -10.41
C ALA A 89 14.52 10.97 -10.31
N LEU A 90 14.28 9.66 -10.22
CA LEU A 90 12.93 9.12 -10.06
C LEU A 90 12.37 9.39 -8.66
N ILE A 91 13.22 9.47 -7.64
CA ILE A 91 12.84 9.87 -6.29
C ILE A 91 12.52 11.36 -6.21
N ASP A 92 13.23 12.20 -6.96
CA ASP A 92 12.95 13.64 -7.04
C ASP A 92 11.58 13.87 -7.70
N VAL A 93 11.32 13.21 -8.83
CA VAL A 93 10.00 13.24 -9.50
C VAL A 93 8.89 12.76 -8.56
N TYR A 94 9.11 11.67 -7.82
CA TYR A 94 8.16 11.19 -6.81
C TYR A 94 7.80 12.27 -5.80
N SER A 95 8.82 12.99 -5.31
CA SER A 95 8.66 14.04 -4.29
C SER A 95 7.90 15.26 -4.80
N GLU A 96 7.93 15.51 -6.11
CA GLU A 96 7.19 16.59 -6.77
C GLU A 96 5.74 16.18 -7.07
N LEU A 97 5.52 14.92 -7.49
CA LEU A 97 4.23 14.41 -7.93
C LEU A 97 3.33 13.97 -6.78
N MET A 98 3.91 13.50 -5.67
CA MET A 98 3.18 12.93 -4.53
C MET A 98 3.49 13.67 -3.23
N ASN A 99 2.47 13.80 -2.37
CA ASN A 99 2.65 14.44 -1.06
C ASN A 99 3.27 13.51 -0.01
N ASP A 100 3.37 12.22 -0.32
CA ASP A 100 3.78 11.15 0.58
C ASP A 100 5.15 11.42 1.21
N THR A 101 6.12 11.92 0.44
CA THR A 101 7.49 12.22 0.94
C THR A 101 7.52 13.32 2.00
N LYS A 102 6.44 14.11 2.11
CA LYS A 102 6.27 15.09 3.19
C LYS A 102 5.91 14.45 4.53
N TYR A 103 5.44 13.21 4.55
CA TYR A 103 4.88 12.57 5.75
C TYR A 103 5.44 11.18 6.04
N ILE A 104 6.03 10.53 5.04
CA ILE A 104 6.56 9.17 5.06
C ILE A 104 8.01 9.20 4.58
N SER A 105 8.91 8.54 5.30
CA SER A 105 10.30 8.39 4.87
C SER A 105 10.45 7.29 3.81
N HIS A 106 11.44 7.42 2.93
CA HIS A 106 11.76 6.36 1.94
C HIS A 106 12.12 5.03 2.63
N GLN A 107 12.79 5.11 3.79
CA GLN A 107 13.10 3.94 4.61
C GLN A 107 11.82 3.19 5.02
N MET A 108 10.76 3.90 5.44
CA MET A 108 9.49 3.26 5.80
C MET A 108 8.86 2.55 4.60
N ILE A 109 8.83 3.22 3.44
CA ILE A 109 8.29 2.65 2.19
C ILE A 109 9.06 1.36 1.82
N GLU A 110 10.39 1.39 1.90
CA GLU A 110 11.24 0.24 1.63
C GLU A 110 11.02 -0.91 2.63
N GLU A 111 11.03 -0.61 3.94
CA GLU A 111 10.83 -1.60 5.00
C GLU A 111 9.47 -2.28 4.86
N GLN A 112 8.41 -1.51 4.59
CA GLN A 112 7.07 -2.06 4.42
C GLN A 112 6.89 -2.83 3.11
N HIS A 113 7.53 -2.40 2.02
CA HIS A 113 7.57 -3.18 0.78
C HIS A 113 8.23 -4.56 1.01
N LYS A 114 9.40 -4.57 1.65
CA LYS A 114 10.13 -5.80 1.98
C LYS A 114 9.34 -6.68 2.95
N ALA A 115 8.72 -6.10 3.98
CA ALA A 115 7.88 -6.82 4.93
C ALA A 115 6.69 -7.49 4.24
N PHE A 116 6.01 -6.79 3.33
CA PHE A 116 4.91 -7.38 2.57
C PHE A 116 5.34 -8.62 1.81
N ILE A 117 6.50 -8.57 1.12
CA ILE A 117 7.03 -9.69 0.33
C ILE A 117 7.47 -10.84 1.24
N ASN A 118 8.24 -10.55 2.30
CA ASN A 118 8.80 -11.56 3.20
C ASN A 118 7.71 -12.32 3.97
N ASN A 119 6.61 -11.65 4.30
CA ASN A 119 5.49 -12.25 5.00
C ASN A 119 4.44 -12.86 4.06
N PHE A 120 4.61 -12.71 2.74
CA PHE A 120 3.63 -13.19 1.76
C PHE A 120 3.59 -14.73 1.80
N PRO A 121 2.42 -15.34 2.06
CA PRO A 121 2.31 -16.79 2.19
C PRO A 121 2.60 -17.50 0.87
N GLU A 122 3.07 -18.76 0.95
CA GLU A 122 3.30 -19.62 -0.23
C GLU A 122 2.01 -19.87 -1.05
N LYS A 123 0.84 -19.77 -0.41
CA LYS A 123 -0.46 -19.81 -1.07
C LYS A 123 -1.50 -19.04 -0.23
N VAL A 124 -2.37 -18.28 -0.90
CA VAL A 124 -3.47 -17.56 -0.29
C VAL A 124 -4.68 -17.50 -1.21
N ASP A 125 -5.87 -17.41 -0.65
CA ASP A 125 -7.08 -17.29 -1.43
C ASP A 125 -7.27 -15.86 -1.92
N ILE A 126 -7.09 -14.89 -1.02
CA ILE A 126 -7.27 -13.47 -1.32
C ILE A 126 -6.07 -12.69 -0.81
N ALA A 127 -5.36 -12.02 -1.71
CA ALA A 127 -4.41 -10.97 -1.38
C ALA A 127 -5.10 -9.60 -1.48
N ILE A 128 -4.86 -8.72 -0.51
CA ILE A 128 -5.42 -7.36 -0.48
C ILE A 128 -4.28 -6.36 -0.35
N SER A 129 -4.22 -5.39 -1.25
CA SER A 129 -3.20 -4.34 -1.25
C SER A 129 -3.77 -2.96 -1.51
N HIS A 130 -3.05 -1.90 -1.13
CA HIS A 130 -3.41 -0.56 -1.54
C HIS A 130 -2.89 -0.28 -2.96
N HIS A 131 -1.58 -0.39 -3.18
CA HIS A 131 -0.98 -0.28 -4.50
C HIS A 131 -1.18 -1.56 -5.32
N LEU A 132 -1.00 -1.44 -6.62
CA LEU A 132 -1.11 -2.56 -7.56
C LEU A 132 0.04 -3.56 -7.37
N PRO A 133 -0.19 -4.88 -7.56
CA PRO A 133 0.90 -5.86 -7.46
C PRO A 133 1.96 -5.69 -8.56
N SER A 134 1.54 -5.33 -9.77
CA SER A 134 2.44 -5.17 -10.93
C SER A 134 1.87 -4.18 -11.94
N LYS A 135 2.68 -3.82 -12.94
CA LYS A 135 2.26 -3.02 -14.09
C LYS A 135 1.13 -3.70 -14.89
N GLU A 136 1.04 -5.03 -14.87
CA GLU A 136 -0.04 -5.76 -15.55
C GLU A 136 -1.40 -5.45 -14.93
N ALA A 137 -1.49 -4.97 -13.69
CA ALA A 137 -2.75 -4.76 -12.98
C ALA A 137 -3.45 -3.41 -13.27
N PHE A 138 -2.82 -2.48 -13.99
CA PHE A 138 -3.48 -1.20 -14.34
C PHE A 138 -4.74 -1.41 -15.18
N ALA A 139 -5.82 -0.68 -14.89
CA ALA A 139 -7.05 -0.73 -15.66
C ALA A 139 -6.84 -0.37 -17.13
N PHE A 140 -5.97 0.63 -17.37
CA PHE A 140 -5.68 1.16 -18.69
C PHE A 140 -4.19 1.15 -19.00
N GLU A 141 -3.82 0.74 -20.21
CA GLU A 141 -2.42 0.58 -20.63
C GLU A 141 -1.66 1.92 -20.67
N GLN A 142 -2.33 3.02 -21.02
CA GLN A 142 -1.72 4.35 -21.00
C GLN A 142 -1.27 4.77 -19.59
N ASN A 143 -2.00 4.38 -18.55
CA ASN A 143 -1.64 4.68 -17.16
C ASN A 143 -0.40 3.88 -16.74
N ALA A 144 -0.30 2.63 -17.23
CA ALA A 144 0.84 1.76 -17.02
C ALA A 144 2.14 2.30 -17.63
N SER A 145 2.05 3.21 -18.60
CA SER A 145 3.18 3.83 -19.30
C SER A 145 3.40 5.29 -18.91
N SER A 146 2.65 5.81 -17.93
CA SER A 146 2.82 7.16 -17.43
C SER A 146 4.02 7.28 -16.48
N ASP A 147 4.52 8.51 -16.30
CA ASP A 147 5.57 8.81 -15.32
C ASP A 147 5.15 8.55 -13.87
N TYR A 148 3.84 8.46 -13.61
CA TYR A 148 3.29 8.10 -12.30
C TYR A 148 3.34 6.59 -12.03
N ALA A 149 3.41 5.76 -13.07
CA ALA A 149 3.26 4.31 -12.94
C ALA A 149 4.16 3.68 -11.86
N PRO A 150 5.45 4.07 -11.72
CA PRO A 150 6.32 3.54 -10.67
C PRO A 150 5.79 3.75 -9.25
N TYR A 151 4.97 4.78 -8.99
CA TYR A 151 4.45 5.07 -7.64
C TYR A 151 3.07 4.43 -7.41
N TYR A 152 2.61 3.60 -8.35
CA TYR A 152 1.31 2.95 -8.30
C TYR A 152 1.38 1.43 -8.19
N HIS A 153 2.53 0.81 -8.48
CA HIS A 153 2.67 -0.63 -8.44
C HIS A 153 3.93 -1.12 -7.72
N ALA A 154 3.86 -2.31 -7.14
CA ALA A 154 4.97 -2.93 -6.43
C ALA A 154 5.96 -3.70 -7.30
N GLY A 155 5.63 -3.93 -8.58
CA GLY A 155 6.55 -4.61 -9.50
C GLY A 155 6.84 -6.05 -9.08
N LEU A 156 5.89 -6.70 -8.41
CA LEU A 156 6.02 -8.09 -7.97
C LEU A 156 6.11 -9.03 -9.17
N SER A 157 6.82 -10.15 -9.00
CA SER A 157 6.95 -11.18 -10.02
C SER A 157 5.63 -11.94 -10.20
N ASN A 158 5.43 -12.50 -11.41
CA ASN A 158 4.29 -13.38 -11.67
C ASN A 158 4.28 -14.59 -10.74
N GLU A 159 5.43 -15.11 -10.33
CA GLU A 159 5.54 -16.22 -9.38
C GLU A 159 4.89 -15.87 -8.04
N LEU A 160 5.23 -14.71 -7.48
CA LEU A 160 4.68 -14.27 -6.19
C LEU A 160 3.19 -13.97 -6.32
N ILE A 161 2.77 -13.26 -7.37
CA ILE A 161 1.35 -12.93 -7.60
C ILE A 161 0.52 -14.21 -7.73
N SER A 162 1.04 -15.23 -8.43
CA SER A 162 0.37 -16.52 -8.65
C SER A 162 0.09 -17.33 -7.38
N ARG A 163 0.69 -16.97 -6.24
CA ARG A 163 0.40 -17.57 -4.94
C ARG A 163 -1.01 -17.18 -4.45
N ALA A 164 -1.59 -16.08 -4.94
CA ALA A 164 -2.95 -15.65 -4.64
C ALA A 164 -3.94 -16.07 -5.75
N ARG A 165 -5.10 -16.64 -5.36
CA ARG A 165 -6.21 -16.90 -6.31
C ARG A 165 -6.88 -15.61 -6.78
N TYR A 166 -7.14 -14.71 -5.83
CA TYR A 166 -7.67 -13.37 -6.06
C TYR A 166 -6.74 -12.31 -5.51
N TRP A 167 -6.63 -11.20 -6.22
CA TRP A 167 -5.88 -10.03 -5.76
C TRP A 167 -6.76 -8.78 -5.84
N VAL A 168 -7.07 -8.19 -4.69
CA VAL A 168 -7.86 -6.97 -4.59
C VAL A 168 -6.93 -5.78 -4.32
N ALA A 169 -6.95 -4.75 -5.16
CA ALA A 169 -6.17 -3.54 -4.94
C ALA A 169 -6.95 -2.25 -5.18
N GLY A 170 -6.34 -1.11 -4.83
CA GLY A 170 -6.90 0.22 -5.01
C GLY A 170 -5.95 1.18 -5.73
N HIS A 171 -5.88 2.42 -5.22
CA HIS A 171 -4.97 3.51 -5.60
C HIS A 171 -5.16 4.09 -7.02
N GLN A 172 -5.33 3.27 -8.05
CA GLN A 172 -5.50 3.74 -9.44
C GLN A 172 -6.84 4.44 -9.73
N HIS A 173 -7.82 4.35 -8.83
CA HIS A 173 -9.16 4.98 -8.94
C HIS A 173 -10.01 4.55 -10.15
N ASP A 174 -9.56 3.57 -10.91
CA ASP A 174 -10.30 2.95 -12.01
C ASP A 174 -10.78 1.55 -11.62
N ALA A 175 -12.04 1.25 -11.91
CA ALA A 175 -12.58 -0.09 -11.71
C ALA A 175 -12.12 -1.03 -12.83
N VAL A 176 -11.60 -2.20 -12.47
CA VAL A 176 -11.18 -3.24 -13.42
C VAL A 176 -11.26 -4.62 -12.78
N GLU A 177 -11.60 -5.61 -13.60
CA GLU A 177 -11.49 -7.03 -13.30
C GLU A 177 -10.78 -7.70 -14.47
N LYS A 178 -9.69 -8.41 -14.20
CA LYS A 178 -8.94 -9.14 -15.22
C LYS A 178 -8.07 -10.24 -14.62
N VAL A 179 -7.61 -11.15 -15.47
CA VAL A 179 -6.66 -12.18 -15.07
C VAL A 179 -5.24 -11.70 -15.35
N ILE A 180 -4.35 -11.85 -14.37
CA ILE A 180 -2.93 -11.46 -14.43
C ILE A 180 -2.03 -12.66 -14.10
N ALA A 181 -0.71 -12.44 -14.10
CA ALA A 181 0.29 -13.42 -13.70
C ALA A 181 0.22 -14.72 -14.52
N GLY A 182 0.04 -14.58 -15.84
CA GLY A 182 -0.03 -15.71 -16.76
C GLY A 182 -1.26 -16.59 -16.58
N GLY A 183 -2.38 -16.01 -16.17
CA GLY A 183 -3.65 -16.73 -16.09
C GLY A 183 -3.99 -17.31 -14.70
N LYS A 184 -3.18 -17.03 -13.68
CA LYS A 184 -3.26 -17.72 -12.38
C LYS A 184 -3.98 -16.94 -11.28
N THR A 185 -4.14 -15.63 -11.46
CA THR A 185 -4.71 -14.75 -10.43
C THR A 185 -5.76 -13.83 -11.04
N THR A 186 -6.96 -13.81 -10.46
CA THR A 186 -7.99 -12.84 -10.81
C THR A 186 -7.73 -11.55 -10.03
N PHE A 187 -7.33 -10.50 -10.75
CA PHE A 187 -7.15 -9.16 -10.21
C PHE A 187 -8.44 -8.35 -10.26
N ILE A 188 -8.76 -7.68 -9.15
CA ILE A 188 -9.94 -6.84 -9.01
C ILE A 188 -9.51 -5.51 -8.39
N CYS A 189 -9.86 -4.42 -9.06
CA CYS A 189 -9.83 -3.07 -8.49
C CYS A 189 -11.25 -2.52 -8.58
N ASN A 190 -11.82 -2.15 -7.44
CA ASN A 190 -13.15 -1.54 -7.41
C ASN A 190 -13.17 -0.35 -6.44
N PRO A 191 -12.39 0.70 -6.74
CA PRO A 191 -12.31 1.85 -5.88
C PRO A 191 -13.66 2.58 -5.94
N LYS A 192 -14.30 2.73 -4.78
CA LYS A 192 -15.41 3.68 -4.66
C LYS A 192 -14.94 5.13 -4.88
N GLY A 193 -13.67 5.40 -4.55
CA GLY A 193 -13.03 6.72 -4.66
C GLY A 193 -13.62 7.80 -3.76
N SER A 194 -12.87 8.90 -3.58
CA SER A 194 -13.50 10.22 -3.44
C SER A 194 -14.19 10.53 -4.77
N VAL A 195 -15.35 11.19 -4.74
CA VAL A 195 -16.07 11.60 -5.97
C VAL A 195 -15.07 12.24 -6.93
N CYS A 196 -15.09 11.80 -8.20
CA CYS A 196 -14.18 12.29 -9.22
C CYS A 196 -14.18 13.84 -9.26
N LEU A 197 -13.00 14.46 -9.43
CA LEU A 197 -12.89 15.92 -9.58
C LEU A 197 -13.51 16.42 -10.90
N THR A 198 -13.92 15.50 -11.78
CA THR A 198 -14.77 15.77 -12.95
C THR A 198 -16.09 15.03 -12.80
N SER A 199 -17.20 15.65 -13.22
CA SER A 199 -18.53 15.05 -13.14
C SER A 199 -18.59 13.78 -14.01
N GLY A 200 -18.60 12.61 -13.37
CA GLY A 200 -18.78 11.31 -14.00
C GLY A 200 -19.26 10.30 -12.95
N ILE A 201 -20.26 9.50 -13.31
CA ILE A 201 -20.86 8.50 -12.42
C ILE A 201 -19.83 7.37 -12.23
N LEU A 202 -19.27 7.24 -11.02
CA LEU A 202 -18.54 6.05 -10.61
C LEU A 202 -19.48 4.84 -10.71
N THR A 203 -19.24 3.96 -11.68
CA THR A 203 -19.98 2.71 -11.82
C THR A 203 -19.49 1.74 -10.74
N ASN A 204 -20.11 1.82 -9.56
CA ASN A 204 -19.88 0.85 -8.49
C ASN A 204 -20.36 -0.54 -8.98
N LYS A 205 -19.43 -1.46 -9.28
CA LYS A 205 -19.77 -2.87 -9.55
C LYS A 205 -19.57 -3.67 -8.27
N ALA A 206 -20.60 -4.32 -7.75
CA ALA A 206 -20.41 -5.26 -6.66
C ALA A 206 -19.77 -6.54 -7.22
N TYR A 207 -18.63 -6.94 -6.66
CA TYR A 207 -17.98 -8.22 -6.96
C TYR A 207 -18.35 -9.19 -5.84
N TYR A 208 -18.91 -10.34 -6.21
CA TYR A 208 -19.20 -11.43 -5.29
C TYR A 208 -18.11 -12.48 -5.49
N LEU A 209 -17.20 -12.56 -4.51
CA LEU A 209 -16.13 -13.56 -4.43
C LEU A 209 -16.63 -14.84 -3.79
#